data_AF-A0A348PKN9-F1
#
_entry.id   AF-A0A348PKN9-F1
#
_cell.length_a   1.000
_cell.length_b   1.000
_cell.length_c   1.000
_cell.angle_alpha   90.00
_cell.angle_beta   90.00
_cell.angle_gamma   90.00
#
_symmetry.space_group_name_H-M   'P 1'
#
loop_
_entity.id
_entity.type
_entity.pdbx_description
1 polymer ?
#
loop_
_entity_poly.entity_id
_entity_poly.type
_entity_poly.pdbx_seq_one_letter_code
_entity_poly.pdbx_strand_id
1 'polypeptide(L)'
;MKKLILTLAATSCFAFSYSQHSVVLKTGDKLQGIVMSLNDDVLVMYINRQPKNIMLRDVSSIFFDEYVPYDGKLLDDTPTKKMKSSDGNYIVEYAIKDREMTLAPRLSNATEKKGTVVVEVLVNRAGTVLKAKSGVTGSTTSDEYLLTKAEFACKGAQFNEHPKGPLETLGTITIHY
;
A
#
# COMPACT_ATOMS: atom_id res chain seq x y z
N MET A 1 41.15 7.42 44.57
CA MET A 1 41.43 7.38 43.12
C MET A 1 40.56 6.30 42.47
N LYS A 2 39.35 6.63 42.01
CA LYS A 2 38.45 5.69 41.33
C LYS A 2 38.64 5.86 39.82
N LYS A 3 39.10 4.82 39.14
CA LYS A 3 39.32 4.82 37.68
C LYS A 3 37.97 4.59 36.99
N LEU A 4 37.53 5.55 36.19
CA LEU A 4 36.36 5.45 35.32
C LEU A 4 36.81 4.79 34.01
N ILE A 5 36.38 3.56 33.74
CA ILE A 5 36.60 2.90 32.45
C ILE A 5 35.38 3.23 31.59
N LEU A 6 35.56 4.12 30.63
CA LEU A 6 34.57 4.45 29.61
C LEU A 6 34.69 3.43 28.48
N THR A 7 33.75 2.48 28.41
CA THR A 7 33.64 1.53 27.30
C THR A 7 32.90 2.22 26.16
N LEU A 8 33.63 2.53 25.08
CA LEU A 8 33.07 3.09 23.86
C LEU A 8 32.40 1.96 23.06
N ALA A 9 31.08 1.83 23.17
CA ALA A 9 30.30 0.93 22.31
C ALA A 9 30.29 1.51 20.89
N ALA A 10 31.01 0.87 19.98
CA ALA A 10 30.97 1.18 18.56
C ALA A 10 29.64 0.70 17.97
N THR A 11 28.63 1.57 17.97
CA THR A 11 27.35 1.34 17.31
C THR A 11 27.60 1.32 15.80
N SER A 12 27.67 0.13 15.20
CA SER A 12 27.72 0.00 13.74
C SER A 12 26.37 0.42 13.17
N CYS A 13 26.28 1.66 12.71
CA CYS A 13 25.15 2.16 11.96
C CYS A 13 25.19 1.47 10.58
N PHE A 14 24.43 0.40 10.39
CA PHE A 14 24.19 -0.18 9.07
C PHE A 14 23.33 0.81 8.28
N ALA A 15 23.99 1.68 7.52
CA ALA A 15 23.32 2.51 6.53
C ALA A 15 22.84 1.59 5.40
N PHE A 16 21.53 1.34 5.37
CA PHE A 16 20.86 0.74 4.22
C PHE A 16 21.20 1.61 2.99
N SER A 17 22.00 1.05 2.08
CA SER A 17 22.33 1.71 0.81
C SER A 17 21.11 1.61 -0.08
N TYR A 18 20.34 2.70 -0.16
CA TYR A 18 19.32 2.87 -1.18
C TYR A 18 20.03 2.88 -2.54
N SER A 19 19.82 1.84 -3.35
CA SER A 19 20.18 1.86 -4.75
C SER A 19 19.36 2.95 -5.45
N GLN A 20 20.02 3.92 -6.07
CA GLN A 20 19.34 5.04 -6.70
C GLN A 20 18.84 4.70 -8.12
N HIS A 21 19.56 3.84 -8.86
CA HIS A 21 19.29 3.57 -10.27
C HIS A 21 19.01 2.07 -10.53
N SER A 22 18.21 1.80 -11.55
CA SER A 22 17.98 0.45 -12.08
C SER A 22 18.42 0.37 -13.54
N VAL A 23 19.15 -0.67 -13.90
CA VAL A 23 19.56 -0.96 -15.28
C VAL A 23 18.96 -2.29 -15.69
N VAL A 24 18.14 -2.30 -16.74
CA VAL A 24 17.55 -3.51 -17.31
C VAL A 24 18.41 -3.94 -18.50
N LEU A 25 18.90 -5.17 -18.49
CA LEU A 25 19.66 -5.76 -19.58
C LEU A 25 18.73 -6.38 -20.63
N LYS A 26 19.25 -6.62 -21.84
CA LYS A 26 18.51 -7.33 -22.91
C LYS A 26 18.18 -8.78 -22.55
N THR A 27 18.90 -9.37 -21.59
CA THR A 27 18.58 -10.67 -21.01
C THR A 27 17.30 -10.64 -20.15
N GLY A 28 16.83 -9.44 -19.77
CA GLY A 28 15.75 -9.24 -18.80
C GLY A 28 16.26 -9.02 -17.37
N ASP A 29 17.56 -9.23 -17.11
CA ASP A 29 18.13 -9.03 -15.78
C ASP A 29 18.04 -7.56 -15.36
N LYS A 30 17.61 -7.33 -14.13
CA LYS A 30 17.53 -6.00 -13.53
C LYS A 30 18.65 -5.82 -12.49
N LEU A 31 19.56 -4.91 -12.78
CA LEU A 31 20.67 -4.55 -11.90
C LEU A 31 20.32 -3.28 -11.12
N GLN A 32 20.44 -3.34 -9.80
CA GLN A 32 20.25 -2.19 -8.91
C GLN A 32 21.62 -1.65 -8.48
N GLY A 33 21.87 -0.36 -8.70
CA GLY A 33 23.09 0.30 -8.25
C GLY A 33 23.11 1.80 -8.52
N ILE A 34 24.30 2.38 -8.58
CA ILE A 34 24.52 3.80 -8.91
C ILE A 34 25.24 3.90 -10.25
N VAL A 35 24.53 4.31 -11.30
CA VAL A 35 25.13 4.73 -12.58
C VAL A 35 26.07 5.93 -12.38
N MET A 36 27.31 5.81 -12.85
CA MET A 36 28.36 6.84 -12.72
C MET A 36 28.65 7.54 -14.04
N SER A 37 28.77 6.79 -15.14
CA SER A 37 29.10 7.34 -16.45
C SER A 37 28.66 6.41 -17.57
N LEU A 38 28.56 6.99 -18.77
CA LEU A 38 28.35 6.30 -20.03
C LEU A 38 29.35 6.90 -21.02
N ASN A 39 30.43 6.17 -21.29
CA ASN A 39 31.53 6.59 -22.16
C ASN A 39 31.94 5.41 -23.05
N ASP A 40 32.30 5.67 -24.31
CA ASP A 40 32.86 4.68 -25.23
C ASP A 40 32.10 3.34 -25.26
N ASP A 41 30.78 3.40 -25.41
CA ASP A 41 29.87 2.24 -25.41
C ASP A 41 29.84 1.41 -24.11
N VAL A 42 30.41 1.92 -23.02
CA VAL A 42 30.43 1.27 -21.71
C VAL A 42 29.66 2.11 -20.68
N LEU A 43 28.65 1.48 -20.08
CA LEU A 43 27.98 1.95 -18.88
C LEU A 43 28.76 1.50 -17.65
N VAL A 44 29.17 2.44 -16.80
CA VAL A 44 29.80 2.17 -15.51
C VAL A 44 28.78 2.42 -14.40
N MET A 45 28.48 1.38 -13.62
CA MET A 45 27.63 1.49 -12.43
C MET A 45 28.26 0.80 -11.23
N TYR A 46 27.98 1.27 -10.02
CA TYR A 46 28.44 0.64 -8.79
C TYR A 46 27.34 -0.22 -8.18
N ILE A 47 27.64 -1.49 -7.91
CA ILE A 47 26.76 -2.45 -7.22
C ILE A 47 27.53 -2.98 -6.01
N ASN A 48 26.94 -2.93 -4.82
CA ASN A 48 27.63 -3.30 -3.57
C ASN A 48 29.01 -2.63 -3.42
N ARG A 49 29.12 -1.35 -3.83
CA ARG A 49 30.35 -0.53 -3.83
C ARG A 49 31.46 -1.03 -4.76
N GLN A 50 31.17 -1.95 -5.68
CA GLN A 50 32.11 -2.41 -6.70
C GLN A 50 31.70 -1.89 -8.08
N PRO A 51 32.64 -1.38 -8.89
CA PRO A 51 32.34 -0.94 -10.24
C PRO A 51 32.00 -2.15 -11.13
N LYS A 52 30.94 -2.00 -11.91
CA LYS A 52 30.51 -2.95 -12.93
C LYS A 52 30.44 -2.22 -14.27
N ASN A 53 31.23 -2.71 -15.21
CA ASN A 53 31.25 -2.24 -16.58
C ASN A 53 30.29 -3.08 -17.41
N ILE A 54 29.38 -2.44 -18.12
CA ILE A 54 28.33 -3.09 -18.92
C ILE A 54 28.38 -2.47 -20.32
N MET A 55 28.47 -3.30 -21.35
CA MET A 55 28.41 -2.81 -22.73
C MET A 55 27.01 -2.28 -23.03
N LEU A 56 26.89 -1.10 -23.64
CA LEU A 56 25.60 -0.50 -23.99
C LEU A 56 24.76 -1.39 -24.91
N ARG A 57 25.42 -2.22 -25.74
CA ARG A 57 24.72 -3.20 -26.59
C ARG A 57 23.87 -4.18 -25.78
N ASP A 58 24.21 -4.42 -24.51
CA ASP A 58 23.54 -5.35 -23.60
C ASP A 58 22.50 -4.65 -22.72
N VAL A 59 22.45 -3.32 -22.72
CA VAL A 59 21.49 -2.53 -21.96
C VAL A 59 20.19 -2.38 -22.75
N SER A 60 19.06 -2.63 -22.08
CA SER A 60 17.72 -2.37 -22.59
C SER A 60 17.20 -1.01 -22.12
N SER A 61 17.35 -0.67 -20.84
CA SER A 61 16.86 0.58 -20.26
C SER A 61 17.65 0.98 -19.02
N ILE A 62 17.74 2.28 -18.76
CA ILE A 62 18.33 2.86 -17.54
C ILE A 62 17.27 3.75 -16.88
N PHE A 63 16.95 3.46 -15.62
CA PHE A 63 16.06 4.26 -14.79
C PHE A 63 16.90 4.95 -13.70
N PHE A 64 16.96 6.28 -13.75
CA PHE A 64 17.64 7.09 -12.72
C PHE A 64 16.75 7.40 -11.52
N ASP A 65 15.43 7.26 -11.68
CA ASP A 65 14.44 7.32 -10.62
C ASP A 65 13.26 6.47 -11.08
N GLU A 66 13.33 5.17 -10.81
CA GLU A 66 12.31 4.24 -11.30
C GLU A 66 11.03 4.36 -10.47
N TYR A 67 10.09 5.15 -10.97
CA TYR A 67 8.75 5.18 -10.42
C TYR A 67 8.01 3.88 -10.76
N VAL A 68 7.95 2.95 -9.80
CA VAL A 68 7.04 1.80 -9.88
C VAL A 68 5.67 2.27 -9.38
N PRO A 69 4.65 2.38 -10.24
CA PRO A 69 3.33 2.77 -9.78
C PRO A 69 2.77 1.72 -8.84
N TYR A 70 2.13 2.17 -7.77
CA TYR A 70 1.37 1.32 -6.87
C TYR A 70 0.28 0.56 -7.64
N ASP A 71 0.19 -0.75 -7.43
CA ASP A 71 -0.68 -1.66 -8.19
C ASP A 71 -2.13 -1.74 -7.68
N GLY A 72 -2.45 -1.02 -6.59
CA GLY A 72 -3.79 -1.00 -6.02
C GLY A 72 -4.05 -2.07 -4.96
N LYS A 73 -3.08 -2.90 -4.57
CA LYS A 73 -3.27 -3.90 -3.51
C LYS A 73 -3.32 -3.29 -2.12
N LEU A 74 -4.12 -3.85 -1.23
CA LEU A 74 -4.07 -3.48 0.17
C LEU A 74 -2.69 -3.81 0.76
N LEU A 75 -2.04 -2.84 1.40
CA LEU A 75 -0.75 -3.00 2.07
C LEU A 75 -0.95 -3.15 3.58
N ASP A 76 -0.11 -3.94 4.24
CA ASP A 76 -0.20 -4.20 5.68
C ASP A 76 -0.02 -2.95 6.55
N ASP A 77 0.70 -1.94 6.03
CA ASP A 77 0.96 -0.65 6.68
C ASP A 77 -0.07 0.43 6.31
N THR A 78 -1.14 0.07 5.58
CA THR A 78 -2.19 1.02 5.21
C THR A 78 -2.88 1.55 6.47
N PRO A 79 -2.87 2.87 6.71
CA PRO A 79 -3.42 3.42 7.95
C PRO A 79 -4.93 3.27 7.99
N THR A 80 -5.44 2.82 9.14
CA THR A 80 -6.88 2.76 9.40
C THR A 80 -7.42 4.12 9.82
N LYS A 81 -8.51 4.54 9.18
CA LYS A 81 -9.26 5.77 9.49
C LYS A 81 -10.62 5.40 10.06
N LYS A 82 -11.19 6.25 10.93
CA LYS A 82 -12.46 6.01 11.61
C LYS A 82 -13.44 7.15 11.40
N MET A 83 -14.71 6.83 11.25
CA MET A 83 -15.82 7.78 11.16
C MET A 83 -17.14 7.16 11.63
N LYS A 84 -18.19 7.99 11.69
CA LYS A 84 -19.55 7.50 11.89
C LYS A 84 -20.17 7.10 10.55
N SER A 85 -21.05 6.11 10.59
CA SER A 85 -21.93 5.79 9.46
C SER A 85 -22.81 6.97 9.08
N SER A 86 -23.34 6.99 7.86
CA SER A 86 -24.15 8.12 7.37
C SER A 86 -25.46 8.34 8.15
N ASP A 87 -25.95 7.33 8.86
CA ASP A 87 -27.09 7.43 9.79
C ASP A 87 -26.67 7.80 11.23
N GLY A 88 -25.37 7.92 11.51
CA GLY A 88 -24.80 8.33 12.80
C GLY A 88 -24.71 7.23 13.87
N ASN A 89 -25.31 6.06 13.61
CA ASN A 89 -25.54 5.05 14.65
C ASN A 89 -24.36 4.10 14.88
N TYR A 90 -23.49 3.91 13.89
CA TYR A 90 -22.43 2.91 13.93
C TYR A 90 -21.05 3.53 13.70
N ILE A 91 -20.02 2.82 14.14
CA ILE A 91 -18.63 3.17 13.86
C ILE A 91 -18.21 2.42 12.59
N VAL A 92 -17.63 3.17 11.67
CA VAL A 92 -17.04 2.67 10.42
C VAL A 92 -15.56 2.96 10.47
N GLU A 93 -14.75 1.92 10.32
CA GLU A 93 -13.31 2.04 10.12
C GLU A 93 -12.99 1.62 8.69
N TYR A 94 -11.96 2.18 8.07
CA TYR A 94 -11.55 1.77 6.73
C TYR A 94 -10.05 1.91 6.53
N ALA A 95 -9.49 1.03 5.71
CA ALA A 95 -8.10 1.05 5.29
C ALA A 95 -8.06 0.95 3.76
N ILE A 96 -7.86 2.11 3.12
CA ILE A 96 -7.66 2.21 1.66
C ILE A 96 -6.55 3.24 1.43
N LYS A 97 -5.48 2.81 0.74
CA LYS A 97 -4.29 3.64 0.54
C LYS A 97 -4.62 4.92 -0.22
N ASP A 98 -4.13 6.06 0.29
CA ASP A 98 -4.26 7.40 -0.31
C ASP A 98 -5.70 7.83 -0.65
N ARG A 99 -6.69 7.27 0.06
CA ARG A 99 -8.10 7.61 -0.09
C ARG A 99 -8.71 8.12 1.21
N GLU A 100 -9.63 9.05 1.06
CA GLU A 100 -10.52 9.56 2.10
C GLU A 100 -11.96 9.20 1.73
N MET A 101 -12.70 8.64 2.68
CA MET A 101 -14.13 8.35 2.50
C MET A 101 -14.91 9.66 2.57
N THR A 102 -15.59 10.02 1.48
CA THR A 102 -16.39 11.24 1.35
C THR A 102 -17.87 11.00 1.67
N LEU A 103 -18.35 9.77 1.47
CA LEU A 103 -19.68 9.33 1.90
C LEU A 103 -19.57 7.98 2.62
N ALA A 104 -19.95 7.97 3.89
CA ALA A 104 -20.00 6.75 4.68
C ALA A 104 -21.13 5.81 4.23
N PRO A 105 -20.98 4.48 4.44
CA PRO A 105 -22.07 3.56 4.23
C PRO A 105 -23.24 3.92 5.15
N ARG A 106 -24.47 3.91 4.60
CA ARG A 106 -25.69 4.05 5.39
C ARG A 106 -26.13 2.68 5.88
N LEU A 107 -26.17 2.50 7.20
CA LEU A 107 -26.45 1.22 7.83
C LEU A 107 -27.86 1.18 8.41
N SER A 108 -28.35 -0.04 8.66
CA SER A 108 -29.63 -0.29 9.32
C SER A 108 -29.62 -1.70 9.88
N ASN A 109 -29.90 -1.85 11.18
CA ASN A 109 -29.95 -3.14 11.86
C ASN A 109 -31.23 -3.25 12.70
N ALA A 110 -32.30 -3.77 12.08
CA ALA A 110 -33.56 -4.00 12.77
C ALA A 110 -33.53 -5.22 13.72
N THR A 111 -32.49 -6.07 13.61
CA THR A 111 -32.37 -7.29 14.42
C THR A 111 -31.67 -7.08 15.75
N GLU A 112 -31.09 -5.89 15.97
CA GLU A 112 -30.28 -5.51 17.13
C GLU A 112 -29.05 -6.40 17.39
N LYS A 113 -28.78 -7.37 16.51
CA LYS A 113 -27.61 -8.25 16.59
C LYS A 113 -26.32 -7.44 16.56
N LYS A 114 -25.31 -7.92 17.27
CA LYS A 114 -24.03 -7.24 17.46
C LYS A 114 -22.90 -8.02 16.83
N GLY A 115 -21.82 -7.30 16.51
CA GLY A 115 -20.62 -7.88 15.95
C GLY A 115 -19.90 -6.93 15.02
N THR A 116 -18.70 -7.33 14.63
CA THR A 116 -17.88 -6.61 13.67
C THR A 116 -17.95 -7.33 12.33
N VAL A 117 -18.26 -6.59 11.27
CA VAL A 117 -18.21 -7.08 9.90
C VAL A 117 -17.09 -6.36 9.16
N VAL A 118 -16.15 -7.11 8.61
CA VAL A 118 -15.12 -6.57 7.70
C VAL A 118 -15.56 -6.86 6.27
N VAL A 119 -15.53 -5.82 5.45
CA VAL A 119 -15.92 -5.85 4.04
C VAL A 119 -14.70 -5.49 3.20
N GLU A 120 -14.26 -6.39 2.34
CA GLU A 120 -13.28 -6.09 1.30
C GLU A 120 -13.98 -5.32 0.18
N VAL A 121 -13.39 -4.20 -0.25
CA VAL A 121 -13.94 -3.34 -1.30
C VAL A 121 -12.91 -3.05 -2.38
N LEU A 122 -13.40 -2.91 -3.62
CA LEU A 122 -12.61 -2.51 -4.78
C LEU A 122 -13.12 -1.16 -5.29
N VAL A 123 -12.27 -0.13 -5.24
CA VAL A 123 -12.65 1.25 -5.51
C VAL A 123 -12.00 1.74 -6.81
N ASN A 124 -12.76 2.39 -7.69
CA ASN A 124 -12.22 2.94 -8.94
C ASN A 124 -11.54 4.31 -8.75
N ARG A 125 -10.95 4.86 -9.81
CA ARG A 125 -10.34 6.22 -9.76
C ARG A 125 -11.30 7.34 -9.38
N ALA A 126 -12.57 7.25 -9.74
CA ALA A 126 -13.59 8.22 -9.35
C ALA A 126 -14.01 8.10 -7.87
N GLY A 127 -13.51 7.09 -7.15
CA GLY A 127 -13.82 6.86 -5.73
C GLY A 127 -15.08 6.01 -5.49
N THR A 128 -15.67 5.45 -6.55
CA THR A 128 -16.85 4.60 -6.46
C THR A 128 -16.45 3.17 -6.12
N VAL A 129 -17.16 2.55 -5.18
CA VAL A 129 -17.01 1.13 -4.84
C VAL A 129 -17.63 0.26 -5.95
N LEU A 130 -16.79 -0.49 -6.66
CA LEU A 130 -17.20 -1.39 -7.75
C LEU A 130 -17.61 -2.77 -7.23
N LYS A 131 -16.92 -3.26 -6.20
CA LYS A 131 -17.16 -4.57 -5.58
C LYS A 131 -17.08 -4.44 -4.08
N ALA A 132 -17.89 -5.23 -3.39
CA ALA A 132 -17.87 -5.40 -1.95
C ALA A 132 -18.06 -6.88 -1.65
N LYS A 133 -17.28 -7.41 -0.70
CA LYS A 133 -17.39 -8.79 -0.21
C LYS A 133 -17.30 -8.77 1.31
N SER A 134 -18.40 -9.11 1.98
CA SER A 134 -18.45 -9.15 3.44
C SER A 134 -17.89 -10.45 4.03
N GLY A 135 -17.65 -10.46 5.34
CA GLY A 135 -17.28 -11.67 6.08
C GLY A 135 -15.85 -12.12 5.85
N VAL A 136 -14.97 -11.22 5.39
CA VAL A 136 -13.55 -11.51 5.26
C VAL A 136 -12.85 -11.51 6.63
N THR A 137 -11.57 -11.89 6.65
CA THR A 137 -10.72 -11.94 7.85
C THR A 137 -10.87 -10.69 8.71
N GLY A 138 -11.07 -10.89 10.02
CA GLY A 138 -11.31 -9.82 10.99
C GLY A 138 -12.78 -9.63 11.38
N SER A 139 -13.72 -10.24 10.64
CA SER A 139 -15.13 -10.29 11.05
C SER A 139 -15.30 -11.16 12.30
N THR A 140 -16.13 -10.71 13.24
CA THR A 140 -16.42 -11.46 14.50
C THR A 140 -17.81 -12.10 14.52
N THR A 141 -18.59 -11.89 13.47
CA THR A 141 -19.93 -12.47 13.30
C THR A 141 -20.03 -13.19 11.97
N SER A 142 -20.76 -14.31 11.97
CA SER A 142 -21.18 -15.04 10.76
C SER A 142 -22.67 -14.85 10.47
N ASP A 143 -23.29 -13.84 11.07
CA ASP A 143 -24.72 -13.57 10.90
C ASP A 143 -25.01 -13.03 9.49
N GLU A 144 -25.72 -13.81 8.68
CA GLU A 144 -25.99 -13.50 7.29
C GLU A 144 -26.71 -12.16 7.08
N TYR A 145 -27.58 -11.77 8.03
CA TYR A 145 -28.27 -10.49 7.96
C TYR A 145 -27.28 -9.32 8.10
N LEU A 146 -26.37 -9.37 9.09
CA LEU A 146 -25.35 -8.33 9.24
C LEU A 146 -24.37 -8.30 8.06
N LEU A 147 -23.93 -9.46 7.58
CA LEU A 147 -23.04 -9.58 6.42
C LEU A 147 -23.65 -8.97 5.15
N THR A 148 -24.88 -9.36 4.82
CA THR A 148 -25.61 -8.84 3.65
C THR A 148 -25.83 -7.34 3.74
N LYS A 149 -26.21 -6.82 4.92
CA LYS A 149 -26.47 -5.38 5.11
C LYS A 149 -25.20 -4.56 5.01
N ALA A 150 -24.09 -5.06 5.56
CA ALA A 150 -22.78 -4.43 5.44
C ALA A 150 -22.30 -4.39 3.99
N GLU A 151 -22.36 -5.53 3.27
CA GLU A 151 -21.94 -5.60 1.87
C GLU A 151 -22.71 -4.62 0.98
N PHE A 152 -24.05 -4.61 1.13
CA PHE A 152 -24.90 -3.70 0.37
C PHE A 152 -24.62 -2.23 0.70
N ALA A 153 -24.48 -1.90 1.98
CA ALA A 153 -24.20 -0.53 2.41
C ALA A 153 -22.84 -0.02 1.92
N CYS A 154 -21.81 -0.88 1.92
CA CYS A 154 -20.48 -0.54 1.43
C CYS A 154 -20.45 -0.26 -0.08
N LYS A 155 -21.34 -0.84 -0.90
CA LYS A 155 -21.48 -0.45 -2.32
C LYS A 155 -21.96 0.99 -2.50
N GLY A 156 -22.64 1.55 -1.49
CA GLY A 156 -23.08 2.94 -1.48
C GLY A 156 -22.08 3.92 -0.88
N ALA A 157 -20.93 3.45 -0.40
CA ALA A 157 -19.87 4.33 0.09
C ALA A 157 -19.13 5.00 -1.08
N GLN A 158 -18.61 6.21 -0.84
CA GLN A 158 -17.86 6.98 -1.83
C GLN A 158 -16.55 7.46 -1.22
N PHE A 159 -15.50 7.44 -2.03
CA PHE A 159 -14.19 7.96 -1.71
C PHE A 159 -13.88 9.19 -2.59
N ASN A 160 -12.86 9.95 -2.19
CA ASN A 160 -12.30 11.00 -3.03
C ASN A 160 -11.72 10.45 -4.34
N GLU A 161 -11.73 11.28 -5.37
CA GLU A 161 -11.12 10.94 -6.65
C GLU A 161 -9.60 10.82 -6.53
N HIS A 162 -9.01 9.87 -7.26
CA HIS A 162 -7.56 9.71 -7.37
C HIS A 162 -7.17 9.45 -8.84
N PRO A 163 -7.11 10.50 -9.69
CA PRO A 163 -6.91 10.35 -11.13
C PRO A 163 -5.55 9.74 -11.52
N LYS A 164 -4.53 9.97 -10.70
CA LYS A 164 -3.15 9.46 -10.91
C LYS A 164 -2.90 8.10 -10.23
N GLY A 165 -3.87 7.57 -9.50
CA GLY A 165 -3.76 6.29 -8.80
C GLY A 165 -3.92 5.08 -9.74
N PRO A 166 -3.85 3.86 -9.19
CA PRO A 166 -4.20 2.65 -9.94
C PRO A 166 -5.65 2.72 -10.44
N LEU A 167 -5.98 1.90 -11.46
CA LEU A 167 -7.35 1.86 -12.00
C LEU A 167 -8.38 1.44 -10.94
N GLU A 168 -7.96 0.50 -10.09
CA GLU A 168 -8.72 -0.04 -8.99
C GLU A 168 -7.84 -0.07 -7.74
N THR A 169 -8.43 0.16 -6.57
CA THR A 169 -7.75 0.12 -5.28
C THR A 169 -8.52 -0.80 -4.35
N LEU A 170 -7.86 -1.84 -3.89
CA LEU A 170 -8.38 -2.77 -2.90
C LEU A 170 -8.23 -2.15 -1.51
N GLY A 171 -9.23 -2.36 -0.67
CA GLY A 171 -9.11 -2.05 0.74
C GLY A 171 -10.23 -2.66 1.56
N THR A 172 -10.32 -2.27 2.82
CA THR A 172 -11.32 -2.80 3.74
C THR A 172 -12.15 -1.69 4.37
N ILE A 173 -13.41 -2.01 4.66
CA ILE A 173 -14.32 -1.23 5.48
C ILE A 173 -14.81 -2.15 6.60
N THR A 174 -14.56 -1.76 7.85
CA THR A 174 -14.96 -2.47 9.06
C THR A 174 -16.14 -1.74 9.70
N ILE A 175 -17.23 -2.46 9.95
CA ILE A 175 -18.45 -1.93 10.57
C ILE A 175 -18.62 -2.58 11.93
N HIS A 176 -18.85 -1.77 12.96
CA HIS A 176 -19.17 -2.22 14.31
C HIS A 176 -20.66 -1.99 14.61
N TYR A 177 -21.44 -3.08 14.63
CA TYR A 177 -22.90 -3.10 14.88
C TYR A 177 -23.27 -3.15 16.36
#